data_AF-A0A5N9C0A5-F1
#
_entry.id   AF-A0A5N9C0A5-F1
#
_cell.length_a   1.000
_cell.length_b   1.000
_cell.length_c   1.000
_cell.angle_alpha   90.00
_cell.angle_beta   90.00
_cell.angle_gamma   90.00
#
_symmetry.space_group_name_H-M   'P 1'
#
loop_
_entity.id
_entity.type
_entity.pdbx_description
1 polymer ?
#
loop_
_entity_poly.entity_id
_entity_poly.type
_entity_poly.pdbx_seq_one_letter_code
_entity_poly.pdbx_strand_id
1 'polypeptide(L)'
;MLKIGHEVVRPGKTQADASYTIPVPEELETVPGIPTNQREVDWYSREYPLETMNITERASRDWANKIRDGHAEMREIRKEHDKLNRNLVMAARLTGDVEPSAEPSGQDVTEAIKEKARELGFCEVGLTASDRKYYFASKQDWVKFPHVICLAYEQDYEPTQTIPSIDAEIVHSSTYRTEGAAGLELGKFINELGYH
;
A
#
# COMPACT_ATOMS: atom_id res chain seq x y z
N MET A 1 2.89 32.50 20.22
CA MET A 1 2.10 31.68 19.30
C MET A 1 2.79 31.78 17.95
N LEU A 2 3.15 30.65 17.32
CA LEU A 2 3.83 30.68 16.02
C LEU A 2 2.87 31.23 14.96
N LYS A 3 3.39 31.95 13.97
CA LYS A 3 2.60 32.43 12.83
C LYS A 3 2.28 31.21 11.94
N ILE A 4 0.99 30.97 11.72
CA ILE A 4 0.53 29.87 10.86
C ILE A 4 0.68 30.29 9.41
N GLY A 5 1.36 29.47 8.62
CA GLY A 5 1.52 29.67 7.18
C GLY A 5 0.36 29.08 6.39
N HIS A 6 0.07 27.79 6.60
CA HIS A 6 -1.10 27.10 6.02
C HIS A 6 -1.67 26.03 6.95
N GLU A 7 -2.84 25.51 6.57
CA GLU A 7 -3.51 24.41 7.25
C GLU A 7 -3.56 23.18 6.35
N VAL A 8 -3.26 22.01 6.91
CA VAL A 8 -3.41 20.72 6.23
C VAL A 8 -4.63 20.02 6.80
N VAL A 9 -5.62 19.76 5.94
CA VAL A 9 -6.81 18.99 6.32
C VAL A 9 -6.58 17.52 5.98
N ARG A 10 -6.78 16.65 6.96
CA ARG A 10 -6.64 15.20 6.80
C ARG A 10 -7.94 14.50 7.16
N PRO A 11 -8.32 13.43 6.41
CA PRO A 11 -9.49 12.64 6.78
C PRO A 11 -9.24 11.95 8.14
N GLY A 12 -10.31 11.71 8.89
CA GLY A 12 -10.23 10.90 10.10
C GLY A 12 -9.81 9.45 9.82
N LYS A 13 -9.62 8.64 10.86
CA LYS A 13 -9.18 7.24 10.69
C LYS A 13 -10.21 6.42 9.91
N THR A 14 -11.48 6.55 10.24
CA THR A 14 -12.61 5.92 9.56
C THR A 14 -13.44 6.95 8.79
N GLN A 15 -14.36 6.49 7.94
CA GLN A 15 -15.28 7.39 7.23
C GLN A 15 -16.26 8.12 8.17
N ALA A 16 -16.51 7.57 9.37
CA ALA A 16 -17.35 8.20 10.37
C ALA A 16 -16.62 9.28 11.19
N ASP A 17 -15.29 9.25 11.18
CA ASP A 17 -14.49 10.21 11.94
C ASP A 17 -14.42 11.55 11.22
N ALA A 18 -14.53 12.63 11.99
CA ALA A 18 -14.34 13.97 11.48
C ALA A 18 -12.93 14.15 10.90
N SER A 19 -12.81 14.96 9.85
CA SER A 19 -11.51 15.43 9.40
C SER A 19 -10.85 16.28 10.49
N TYR A 20 -9.53 16.26 10.54
CA TYR A 20 -8.75 17.08 11.46
C TYR A 20 -7.85 18.04 10.69
N THR A 21 -7.62 19.21 11.29
CA THR A 21 -6.83 20.29 10.71
C THR A 21 -5.51 20.42 11.46
N ILE A 22 -4.41 20.33 10.73
CA ILE A 22 -3.06 20.50 11.25
C ILE A 22 -2.58 21.90 10.86
N PRO A 23 -2.43 22.85 11.81
CA PRO A 23 -1.85 24.15 11.51
C PRO A 23 -0.33 24.00 11.33
N VAL A 24 0.20 24.43 10.18
CA VAL A 24 1.63 24.39 9.86
C VAL A 24 2.23 25.79 10.08
N PRO A 25 3.18 25.94 11.02
CA PRO A 25 3.92 27.19 11.20
C PRO A 25 4.68 27.61 9.93
N GLU A 26 4.75 28.92 9.67
CA GLU A 26 5.53 29.50 8.55
C GLU A 26 7.00 29.05 8.56
N GLU A 27 7.59 28.87 9.75
CA GLU A 27 8.97 28.40 9.92
C GLU A 27 9.18 26.92 9.56
N LEU A 28 8.09 26.13 9.47
CA LEU A 28 8.10 24.72 9.05
C LEU A 28 7.59 24.55 7.60
N GLU A 29 7.26 25.64 6.91
CA GLU A 29 6.79 25.54 5.53
C GLU A 29 7.90 25.06 4.60
N THR A 30 7.59 24.00 3.87
CA THR A 30 8.39 23.51 2.76
C THR A 30 7.61 23.66 1.47
N VAL A 31 8.22 23.26 0.34
CA VAL A 31 7.46 23.10 -0.90
C VAL A 31 6.47 21.92 -0.75
N PRO A 32 5.31 21.97 -1.42
CA PRO A 32 4.41 20.83 -1.48
C PRO A 32 5.10 19.59 -2.08
N GLY A 33 4.90 18.45 -1.43
CA GLY A 33 5.51 17.19 -1.84
C GLY A 33 6.99 17.04 -1.43
N ILE A 34 7.59 15.92 -1.82
CA ILE A 34 9.02 15.68 -1.59
C ILE A 34 9.80 16.34 -2.72
N PRO A 35 10.77 17.24 -2.45
CA PRO A 35 11.63 17.79 -3.49
C PRO A 35 12.39 16.67 -4.21
N THR A 36 12.27 16.63 -5.54
CA THR A 36 12.86 15.56 -6.36
C THR A 36 13.90 16.12 -7.32
N ASN A 37 15.10 15.53 -7.33
CA ASN A 37 16.07 15.77 -8.39
C ASN A 37 15.89 14.73 -9.50
N GLN A 38 15.15 15.10 -10.56
CA GLN A 38 14.80 14.15 -11.62
C GLN A 38 16.02 13.51 -12.29
N ARG A 39 17.13 14.24 -12.42
CA ARG A 39 18.37 13.71 -12.99
C ARG A 39 18.95 12.58 -12.14
N GLU A 40 18.90 12.72 -10.82
CA GLU A 40 19.35 11.67 -9.90
C GLU A 40 18.39 10.48 -9.91
N VAL A 41 17.08 10.73 -9.88
CA VAL A 41 16.07 9.66 -9.99
C VAL A 41 16.26 8.84 -11.27
N ASP A 42 16.47 9.51 -12.40
CA ASP A 42 16.69 8.83 -13.70
C ASP A 42 18.00 8.06 -13.71
N TRP A 43 19.05 8.57 -13.07
CA TRP A 43 20.34 7.88 -12.97
C TRP A 43 20.24 6.64 -12.07
N TYR A 44 19.73 6.77 -10.84
CA TYR A 44 19.62 5.65 -9.90
C TYR A 44 18.66 4.58 -10.40
N SER A 45 17.53 4.94 -11.01
CA SER A 45 16.60 3.94 -11.56
C SER A 45 17.20 3.13 -12.71
N ARG A 46 18.18 3.67 -13.44
CA ARG A 46 18.89 2.95 -14.50
C ARG A 46 20.07 2.13 -13.96
N GLU A 47 20.92 2.72 -13.12
CA GLU A 47 22.15 2.07 -12.65
C GLU A 47 21.89 1.08 -11.50
N TYR A 48 20.85 1.34 -10.69
CA TYR A 48 20.47 0.55 -9.52
C TYR A 48 18.95 0.34 -9.49
N PRO A 49 18.39 -0.37 -10.49
CA PRO A 49 16.95 -0.58 -10.55
C PRO A 49 16.46 -1.30 -9.29
N LEU A 50 15.27 -0.92 -8.82
CA LEU A 50 14.67 -1.56 -7.65
C LEU A 50 14.50 -3.06 -7.89
N GLU A 51 14.76 -3.87 -6.88
CA GLU A 51 14.52 -5.30 -6.94
C GLU A 51 13.98 -5.80 -5.61
N THR A 52 13.21 -6.89 -5.66
CA THR A 52 12.66 -7.49 -4.46
C THR A 52 13.77 -8.03 -3.56
N MET A 53 13.65 -7.77 -2.25
CA MET A 53 14.48 -8.41 -1.22
C MET A 53 14.45 -9.94 -1.25
N ASN A 54 13.46 -10.55 -1.92
CA ASN A 54 13.43 -11.99 -2.15
C ASN A 54 14.59 -12.48 -3.04
N ILE A 55 15.13 -11.59 -3.89
CA ILE A 55 16.24 -11.87 -4.80
C ILE A 55 17.53 -11.30 -4.19
N THR A 56 17.57 -10.00 -3.87
CA THR A 56 18.80 -9.33 -3.43
C THR A 56 19.24 -9.77 -2.03
N GLU A 57 18.30 -10.08 -1.13
CA GLU A 57 18.56 -10.39 0.29
C GLU A 57 18.16 -11.82 0.66
N ARG A 58 18.27 -12.76 -0.30
CA ARG A 58 17.82 -14.14 -0.11
C ARG A 58 18.47 -14.83 1.08
N ALA A 59 19.78 -14.65 1.28
CA ALA A 59 20.50 -15.26 2.39
C ALA A 59 20.00 -14.74 3.75
N SER A 60 19.77 -13.44 3.86
CA SER A 60 19.21 -12.78 5.05
C SER A 60 17.81 -13.32 5.37
N ARG A 61 16.98 -13.53 4.35
CA ARG A 61 15.65 -14.14 4.49
C ARG A 61 15.72 -15.60 4.96
N ASP A 62 16.59 -16.41 4.36
CA ASP A 62 16.75 -17.82 4.74
C ASP A 62 17.24 -17.95 6.19
N TRP A 63 18.15 -17.08 6.62
CA TRP A 63 18.57 -16.98 8.01
C TRP A 63 17.42 -16.56 8.94
N ALA A 64 16.70 -15.48 8.61
CA ALA A 64 15.57 -15.01 9.43
C ALA A 64 14.47 -16.07 9.57
N ASN A 65 14.18 -16.82 8.50
CA ASN A 65 13.25 -17.95 8.54
C ASN A 65 13.73 -19.05 9.50
N LYS A 66 15.01 -19.43 9.46
CA LYS A 66 15.57 -20.44 10.39
C LYS A 66 15.43 -20.00 11.85
N ILE A 67 15.68 -18.73 12.15
CA ILE A 67 15.53 -18.20 13.51
C ILE A 67 14.05 -18.26 13.93
N ARG A 68 13.14 -17.76 13.10
CA ARG A 68 11.69 -17.76 13.38
C ARG A 68 11.13 -19.17 13.57
N ASP A 69 11.56 -20.14 12.76
CA ASP A 69 11.12 -21.52 12.88
C ASP A 69 11.52 -22.13 14.24
N GLY A 70 12.58 -21.63 14.88
CA GLY A 70 12.95 -22.01 16.25
C GLY A 70 11.92 -21.65 17.32
N HIS A 71 10.97 -20.74 17.03
CA HIS A 71 9.90 -20.32 17.93
C HIS A 71 8.56 -20.94 17.52
N ALA A 72 8.01 -21.82 18.36
CA ALA A 72 6.79 -22.59 18.04
C ALA A 72 5.57 -21.70 17.73
N GLU A 73 5.36 -20.64 18.52
CA GLU A 73 4.25 -19.69 18.33
C GLU A 73 4.37 -18.94 17.01
N MET A 74 5.56 -18.40 16.70
CA MET A 74 5.84 -17.73 15.43
C MET A 74 5.62 -18.66 14.23
N ARG A 75 6.02 -19.93 14.37
CA ARG A 75 5.84 -20.93 13.32
C ARG A 75 4.37 -21.14 12.98
N GLU A 76 3.50 -21.27 13.98
CA GLU A 76 2.07 -21.48 13.73
C GLU A 76 1.40 -20.23 13.16
N ILE A 77 1.73 -19.03 13.67
CA ILE A 77 1.22 -17.75 13.12
C ILE A 77 1.57 -17.61 11.64
N ARG A 78 2.82 -17.91 11.27
CA ARG A 78 3.25 -17.82 9.86
C ARG A 78 2.59 -18.86 8.98
N LYS A 79 2.46 -20.10 9.46
CA LYS A 79 1.78 -21.17 8.71
C LYS A 79 0.31 -20.81 8.44
N GLU A 80 -0.36 -20.22 9.42
CA GLU A 80 -1.72 -19.73 9.24
C GLU A 80 -1.76 -18.54 8.26
N HIS A 81 -0.89 -17.54 8.44
CA HIS A 81 -0.79 -16.40 7.53
C HIS A 81 -0.53 -16.85 6.10
N ASP A 82 0.46 -17.72 5.85
CA ASP A 82 0.80 -18.23 4.52
C ASP A 82 -0.38 -18.97 3.89
N LYS A 83 -1.11 -19.79 4.68
CA LYS A 83 -2.30 -20.50 4.20
C LYS A 83 -3.38 -19.53 3.74
N LEU A 84 -3.67 -18.50 4.52
CA LEU A 84 -4.74 -17.54 4.23
C LEU A 84 -4.34 -16.55 3.12
N ASN A 85 -3.11 -16.03 3.17
CA ASN A 85 -2.59 -15.04 2.24
C ASN A 85 -2.35 -15.62 0.84
N ARG A 86 -2.03 -16.92 0.73
CA ARG A 86 -1.80 -17.57 -0.57
C ARG A 86 -2.97 -17.37 -1.53
N ASN A 87 -4.21 -17.48 -1.06
CA ASN A 87 -5.38 -17.32 -1.92
C ASN A 87 -5.53 -15.87 -2.41
N LEU A 88 -5.26 -14.89 -1.53
CA LEU A 88 -5.28 -13.46 -1.89
C LEU A 88 -4.21 -13.15 -2.94
N VAL A 89 -2.98 -13.63 -2.74
CA VAL A 89 -1.88 -13.46 -3.71
C VAL A 89 -2.20 -14.08 -5.05
N MET A 90 -2.81 -15.27 -5.07
CA MET A 90 -3.20 -15.92 -6.32
C MET A 90 -4.33 -15.17 -7.02
N ALA A 91 -5.33 -14.67 -6.29
CA ALA A 91 -6.40 -13.85 -6.86
C ALA A 91 -5.84 -12.55 -7.46
N ALA A 92 -4.96 -11.85 -6.72
CA ALA A 92 -4.34 -10.60 -7.17
C ALA A 92 -3.49 -10.74 -8.45
N ARG A 93 -2.95 -11.94 -8.73
CA ARG A 93 -2.23 -12.19 -9.99
C ARG A 93 -3.12 -12.20 -11.21
N LEU A 94 -4.41 -12.50 -11.03
CA LEU A 94 -5.37 -12.66 -12.11
C LEU A 94 -6.18 -11.39 -12.35
N THR A 95 -6.22 -10.46 -11.39
CA THR A 95 -7.09 -9.26 -11.47
C THR A 95 -6.79 -8.41 -12.70
N GLY A 96 -5.52 -8.28 -13.08
CA GLY A 96 -5.15 -7.50 -14.26
C GLY A 96 -5.50 -8.15 -15.60
N ASP A 97 -6.07 -9.35 -15.62
CA ASP A 97 -6.60 -10.04 -16.81
C ASP A 97 -8.13 -10.18 -16.77
N VAL A 98 -8.79 -9.60 -15.74
CA VAL A 98 -10.25 -9.61 -15.63
C VAL A 98 -10.80 -8.52 -16.55
N GLU A 99 -11.78 -8.90 -17.35
CA GLU A 99 -12.55 -7.96 -18.17
C GLU A 99 -13.61 -7.25 -17.31
N PRO A 100 -13.80 -5.93 -17.47
CA PRO A 100 -14.81 -5.19 -16.74
C PRO A 100 -16.21 -5.74 -17.00
N SER A 101 -17.06 -5.72 -15.97
CA SER A 101 -18.43 -6.23 -16.07
C SER A 101 -19.43 -5.20 -16.60
N ALA A 102 -18.98 -3.96 -16.80
CA ALA A 102 -19.78 -2.84 -17.28
C ALA A 102 -19.02 -2.05 -18.36
N GLU A 103 -19.73 -1.16 -19.05
CA GLU A 103 -19.12 -0.20 -19.95
C GLU A 103 -18.70 1.05 -19.17
N PRO A 104 -17.52 1.63 -19.46
CA PRO A 104 -17.07 2.83 -18.77
C PRO A 104 -18.00 4.01 -19.06
N SER A 105 -18.44 4.69 -18.01
CA SER A 105 -19.36 5.83 -18.12
C SER A 105 -18.74 7.05 -18.83
N GLY A 106 -17.41 7.09 -18.95
CA GLY A 106 -16.65 8.25 -19.45
C GLY A 106 -16.57 9.42 -18.46
N GLN A 107 -17.19 9.30 -17.29
CA GLN A 107 -17.09 10.28 -16.22
C GLN A 107 -15.84 10.04 -15.37
N ASP A 108 -15.38 11.10 -14.71
CA ASP A 108 -14.33 10.99 -13.70
C ASP A 108 -14.87 10.21 -12.48
N VAL A 109 -14.28 9.04 -12.23
CA VAL A 109 -14.64 8.16 -11.11
C VAL A 109 -13.65 8.24 -9.94
N THR A 110 -12.71 9.19 -9.97
CA THR A 110 -11.63 9.31 -8.98
C THR A 110 -12.15 9.38 -7.55
N GLU A 111 -13.16 10.23 -7.30
CA GLU A 111 -13.72 10.37 -5.95
C GLU A 111 -14.53 9.15 -5.52
N ALA A 112 -15.28 8.51 -6.44
CA ALA A 112 -15.99 7.27 -6.14
C ALA A 112 -15.03 6.14 -5.73
N ILE A 113 -13.87 6.03 -6.40
CA ILE A 113 -12.81 5.07 -6.04
C ILE A 113 -12.23 5.38 -4.65
N LYS A 114 -11.95 6.65 -4.36
CA LYS A 114 -11.45 7.07 -3.03
C LYS A 114 -12.47 6.78 -1.94
N GLU A 115 -13.74 7.11 -2.15
CA GLU A 115 -14.82 6.83 -1.22
C GLU A 115 -14.96 5.33 -0.96
N LYS A 116 -14.90 4.50 -2.02
CA LYS A 116 -14.95 3.05 -1.85
C LYS A 116 -13.74 2.52 -1.08
N ALA A 117 -12.54 3.01 -1.36
CA ALA A 117 -11.35 2.63 -0.61
C ALA A 117 -11.45 3.03 0.87
N ARG A 118 -11.99 4.21 1.17
CA ARG A 118 -12.26 4.67 2.54
C ARG A 118 -13.29 3.79 3.25
N GLU A 119 -14.37 3.38 2.57
CA GLU A 119 -15.37 2.43 3.07
C GLU A 119 -14.72 1.08 3.43
N LEU A 120 -13.75 0.64 2.64
CA LEU A 120 -13.00 -0.61 2.84
C LEU A 120 -11.91 -0.52 3.94
N GLY A 121 -11.72 0.66 4.54
CA GLY A 121 -10.83 0.87 5.69
C GLY A 121 -9.44 1.43 5.37
N PHE A 122 -9.17 1.81 4.11
CA PHE A 122 -7.95 2.54 3.79
C PHE A 122 -8.00 3.96 4.39
N CYS A 123 -6.96 4.37 5.10
CA CYS A 123 -6.92 5.67 5.79
C CYS A 123 -6.43 6.81 4.88
N GLU A 124 -5.61 6.53 3.88
CA GLU A 124 -5.18 7.52 2.87
C GLU A 124 -5.23 6.88 1.48
N VAL A 125 -5.70 7.65 0.50
CA VAL A 125 -5.90 7.18 -0.87
C VAL A 125 -5.42 8.25 -1.84
N GLY A 126 -4.41 7.91 -2.63
CA GLY A 126 -3.85 8.77 -3.67
C GLY A 126 -3.89 8.08 -5.02
N LEU A 127 -3.93 8.86 -6.10
CA LEU A 127 -3.81 8.35 -7.46
C LEU A 127 -2.69 9.10 -8.17
N THR A 128 -1.93 8.39 -8.98
CA THR A 128 -0.83 8.96 -9.77
C THR A 128 -0.64 8.20 -11.07
N ALA A 129 0.07 8.78 -12.02
CA ALA A 129 0.51 8.07 -13.22
C ALA A 129 1.47 6.93 -12.85
N SER A 130 1.37 5.82 -13.57
CA SER A 130 2.32 4.72 -13.45
C SER A 130 3.69 5.15 -13.94
N ASP A 131 4.70 4.91 -13.12
CA ASP A 131 6.08 5.25 -13.41
C ASP A 131 6.96 4.01 -13.23
N ARG A 132 7.43 3.47 -14.36
CA ARG A 132 8.16 2.19 -14.45
C ARG A 132 9.44 2.17 -13.61
N LYS A 133 9.97 3.35 -13.26
CA LYS A 133 11.14 3.53 -12.37
C LYS A 133 10.95 2.91 -10.99
N TYR A 134 9.70 2.83 -10.52
CA TYR A 134 9.37 2.35 -9.17
C TYR A 134 8.89 0.90 -9.12
N TYR A 135 8.93 0.18 -10.24
CA TYR A 135 8.61 -1.25 -10.27
C TYR A 135 9.88 -2.07 -10.19
N PHE A 136 9.79 -3.26 -9.56
CA PHE A 136 10.93 -4.17 -9.51
C PHE A 136 11.39 -4.56 -10.93
N ALA A 137 12.70 -4.63 -11.14
CA ALA A 137 13.32 -5.00 -12.40
C ALA A 137 12.76 -6.34 -12.92
N SER A 138 12.65 -7.34 -12.04
CA SER A 138 12.04 -8.64 -12.34
C SER A 138 10.53 -8.63 -12.62
N LYS A 139 9.84 -7.49 -12.45
CA LYS A 139 8.39 -7.34 -12.56
C LYS A 139 7.96 -6.31 -13.59
N GLN A 140 8.87 -5.84 -14.43
CA GLN A 140 8.57 -4.86 -15.47
C GLN A 140 7.47 -5.35 -16.44
N ASP A 141 7.42 -6.64 -16.75
CA ASP A 141 6.40 -7.22 -17.66
C ASP A 141 5.00 -7.33 -17.02
N TRP A 142 4.88 -7.08 -15.71
CA TRP A 142 3.61 -7.18 -15.00
C TRP A 142 2.83 -5.86 -15.00
N VAL A 143 3.44 -4.77 -15.47
CA VAL A 143 2.81 -3.44 -15.48
C VAL A 143 1.88 -3.35 -16.68
N LYS A 144 0.57 -3.31 -16.42
CA LYS A 144 -0.48 -3.27 -17.46
C LYS A 144 -1.18 -1.93 -17.60
N PHE A 145 -1.20 -1.11 -16.54
CA PHE A 145 -2.09 0.04 -16.44
C PHE A 145 -1.34 1.36 -16.35
N PRO A 146 -1.91 2.45 -16.90
CA PRO A 146 -1.28 3.77 -16.95
C PRO A 146 -1.34 4.53 -15.61
N HIS A 147 -2.12 4.06 -14.64
CA HIS A 147 -2.32 4.71 -13.35
C HIS A 147 -2.06 3.74 -12.20
N VAL A 148 -1.73 4.29 -11.03
CA VAL A 148 -1.57 3.57 -9.77
C VAL A 148 -2.44 4.24 -8.71
N ILE A 149 -3.13 3.43 -7.92
CA ILE A 149 -3.84 3.85 -6.72
C ILE A 149 -2.93 3.49 -5.53
N CYS A 150 -2.47 4.49 -4.81
CA CYS A 150 -1.67 4.35 -3.60
C CYS A 150 -2.61 4.33 -2.39
N LEU A 151 -2.57 3.23 -1.64
CA LEU A 151 -3.47 2.95 -0.54
C LEU A 151 -2.65 2.82 0.76
N ALA A 152 -3.12 3.43 1.84
CA ALA A 152 -2.55 3.23 3.17
C ALA A 152 -3.56 2.52 4.06
N TYR A 153 -3.16 1.40 4.67
CA TYR A 153 -3.95 0.68 5.66
C TYR A 153 -3.19 0.67 6.99
N GLU A 154 -3.78 1.24 8.02
CA GLU A 154 -3.10 1.41 9.31
C GLU A 154 -3.04 0.08 10.09
N GLN A 155 -1.85 -0.28 10.59
CA GLN A 155 -1.70 -1.34 11.60
C GLN A 155 -2.19 -0.84 12.96
N ASP A 156 -2.60 -1.76 13.85
CA ASP A 156 -2.96 -1.36 15.22
C ASP A 156 -1.73 -0.81 15.94
N TYR A 157 -1.82 0.42 16.44
CA TYR A 157 -0.71 1.14 17.05
C TYR A 157 -0.20 0.45 18.31
N GLU A 158 -1.08 0.06 19.23
CA GLU A 158 -0.65 -0.42 20.56
C GLU A 158 0.15 -1.72 20.47
N PRO A 159 -0.32 -2.77 19.76
CA PRO A 159 0.45 -4.00 19.62
C PRO A 159 1.72 -3.78 18.80
N THR A 160 1.69 -2.89 17.80
CA THR A 160 2.89 -2.56 17.00
C THR A 160 4.00 -1.95 17.87
N GLN A 161 3.68 -1.22 18.94
CA GLN A 161 4.72 -0.69 19.85
C GLN A 161 5.45 -1.77 20.66
N THR A 162 4.98 -3.02 20.63
CA THR A 162 5.60 -4.13 21.37
C THR A 162 6.67 -4.87 20.56
N ILE A 163 7.02 -4.41 19.35
CA ILE A 163 8.09 -5.01 18.54
C ILE A 163 9.39 -5.11 19.36
N PRO A 164 10.07 -6.28 19.38
CA PRO A 164 9.78 -7.49 18.61
C PRO A 164 9.00 -8.57 19.40
N SER A 165 7.68 -8.41 19.55
CA SER A 165 6.81 -9.40 20.22
C SER A 165 6.00 -10.27 19.23
N ILE A 166 5.34 -11.30 19.79
CA ILE A 166 4.34 -12.11 19.09
C ILE A 166 3.11 -11.28 18.71
N ASP A 167 2.61 -10.44 19.61
CA ASP A 167 1.42 -9.61 19.37
C ASP A 167 1.62 -8.66 18.19
N ALA A 168 2.82 -8.08 18.09
CA ALA A 168 3.19 -7.25 16.95
C ALA A 168 3.20 -8.03 15.63
N GLU A 169 3.72 -9.27 15.62
CA GLU A 169 3.71 -10.12 14.42
C GLU A 169 2.29 -10.54 14.03
N ILE A 170 1.41 -10.81 15.00
CA ILE A 170 0.00 -11.15 14.76
C ILE A 170 -0.70 -9.99 14.06
N VAL A 171 -0.57 -8.76 14.58
CA VAL A 171 -1.17 -7.57 14.00
C VAL A 171 -0.60 -7.27 12.63
N HIS A 172 0.72 -7.35 12.47
CA HIS A 172 1.35 -7.24 11.16
C HIS A 172 0.73 -8.23 10.15
N SER A 173 0.70 -9.51 10.50
CA SER A 173 0.20 -10.57 9.64
C SER A 173 -1.29 -10.45 9.32
N SER A 174 -2.10 -9.95 10.27
CA SER A 174 -3.54 -9.76 10.08
C SER A 174 -3.85 -8.55 9.22
N THR A 175 -3.16 -7.42 9.44
CA THR A 175 -3.33 -6.21 8.63
C THR A 175 -3.07 -6.47 7.15
N TYR A 176 -1.97 -7.16 6.79
CA TYR A 176 -1.68 -7.49 5.39
C TYR A 176 -2.77 -8.34 4.73
N ARG A 177 -3.43 -9.23 5.48
CA ARG A 177 -4.53 -10.04 4.93
C ARG A 177 -5.77 -9.21 4.71
N THR A 178 -6.13 -8.35 5.68
CA THR A 178 -7.29 -7.46 5.56
C THR A 178 -7.07 -6.47 4.43
N GLU A 179 -5.88 -5.86 4.35
CA GLU A 179 -5.47 -4.96 3.28
C GLU A 179 -5.55 -5.64 1.91
N GLY A 180 -5.00 -6.85 1.78
CA GLY A 180 -5.04 -7.62 0.53
C GLY A 180 -6.47 -7.95 0.08
N ALA A 181 -7.35 -8.33 1.02
CA ALA A 181 -8.75 -8.57 0.71
C ALA A 181 -9.50 -7.29 0.30
N ALA A 182 -9.27 -6.18 1.01
CA ALA A 182 -9.83 -4.87 0.68
C ALA A 182 -9.36 -4.39 -0.70
N GLY A 183 -8.09 -4.59 -1.05
CA GLY A 183 -7.56 -4.25 -2.38
C GLY A 183 -8.23 -5.03 -3.52
N LEU A 184 -8.53 -6.31 -3.31
CA LEU A 184 -9.27 -7.11 -4.29
C LEU A 184 -10.71 -6.61 -4.47
N GLU A 185 -11.38 -6.24 -3.38
CA GLU A 185 -12.74 -5.69 -3.45
C GLU A 185 -12.77 -4.31 -4.15
N LEU A 186 -11.75 -3.48 -3.92
CA LEU A 186 -11.60 -2.23 -4.65
C LEU A 186 -11.39 -2.47 -6.15
N GLY A 187 -10.55 -3.45 -6.52
CA GLY A 187 -10.36 -3.84 -7.91
C GLY A 187 -11.64 -4.35 -8.57
N LYS A 188 -12.46 -5.10 -7.83
CA LYS A 188 -13.79 -5.53 -8.28
C LYS A 188 -14.72 -4.34 -8.53
N PHE A 189 -14.75 -3.37 -7.61
CA PHE A 189 -15.54 -2.15 -7.79
C PHE A 189 -15.12 -1.36 -9.04
N ILE A 190 -13.81 -1.25 -9.32
CA ILE A 190 -13.31 -0.60 -10.54
C ILE A 190 -13.78 -1.33 -11.82
N ASN A 191 -13.78 -2.67 -11.79
CA ASN A 191 -14.34 -3.50 -12.87
C ASN A 191 -15.85 -3.29 -13.05
N GLU A 192 -16.59 -3.11 -11.95
CA GLU A 192 -18.03 -2.79 -11.98
C GLU A 192 -18.32 -1.39 -12.54
N LEU A 193 -17.35 -0.47 -12.46
CA LEU A 193 -17.42 0.85 -13.11
C LEU A 193 -17.06 0.81 -14.61
N GLY A 194 -16.64 -0.35 -15.12
CA GLY A 194 -16.27 -0.54 -16.52
C GLY A 194 -14.80 -0.25 -16.84
N TYR A 195 -13.92 -0.23 -15.84
CA TYR A 195 -12.49 0.00 -16.00
C TYR A 195 -11.68 -1.21 -15.51
N HIS A 196 -10.48 -1.42 -16.06
CA HIS A 196 -9.56 -2.47 -15.63
C HIS A 196 -8.75 -2.06 -14.39
#